data_AF-K7LK73-F1
#
_entry.id   AF-K7LK73-F1
#
_cell.length_a   1.000
_cell.length_b   1.000
_cell.length_c   1.000
_cell.angle_alpha   90.00
_cell.angle_beta   90.00
_cell.angle_gamma   90.00
#
_symmetry.space_group_name_H-M   'P 1'
#
loop_
_entity.id
_entity.type
_entity.pdbx_description
1 polymer ?
#
loop_
_entity_poly.entity_id
_entity_poly.type
_entity_poly.pdbx_seq_one_letter_code
_entity_poly.pdbx_strand_id
1 'polypeptide(L)'
;MEDVTERFSCSKLLVPKGEPIFVKATWFPTHFHLAVTDGITAWHCHPSEEEVKQRAAQWDLPVSEYLNLSERYLGLQQPGSVYALDDAGDGHKRLSWTFEKEGMTLLWRWKCLLSPDSKKSNVEILDFLMGSNINLSDKVVRENELFEKMKVEAEKCLTQSERIANERLEFESEIYAKAEE
;
A
#
# COMPACT_ATOMS: atom_id res chain seq x y z
N MET A 1 -0.57 6.55 26.77
CA MET A 1 0.32 7.14 25.75
C MET A 1 0.03 6.32 24.51
N GLU A 2 -0.77 6.85 23.59
CA GLU A 2 -1.07 6.13 22.34
C GLU A 2 0.25 5.90 21.61
N ASP A 3 0.53 4.63 21.32
CA ASP A 3 1.73 4.20 20.64
C ASP A 3 1.70 4.79 19.22
N VAL A 4 2.53 5.81 18.96
CA VAL A 4 2.60 6.48 17.67
C VAL A 4 3.20 5.46 16.70
N THR A 5 2.33 4.67 16.08
CA THR A 5 2.75 3.56 15.24
C THR A 5 3.24 4.14 13.92
N GLU A 6 4.56 4.10 13.73
CA GLU A 6 5.19 4.42 12.45
C GLU A 6 4.70 3.43 11.39
N ARG A 7 4.28 3.97 10.24
CA ARG A 7 3.88 3.15 9.09
C ARG A 7 4.93 3.28 8.02
N PHE A 8 5.19 2.20 7.29
CA PHE A 8 6.20 2.17 6.25
C PHE A 8 5.59 1.76 4.92
N SER A 9 6.03 2.39 3.85
CA SER A 9 5.73 1.94 2.48
C SER A 9 7.00 1.93 1.67
N CYS A 10 7.17 0.93 0.80
CA CYS A 10 8.24 0.96 -0.18
C CYS A 10 7.72 0.45 -1.52
N SER A 11 7.97 1.22 -2.58
CA SER A 11 7.49 0.89 -3.90
C SER A 11 8.52 1.21 -4.97
N LYS A 12 8.42 0.47 -6.08
CA LYS A 12 9.09 0.78 -7.34
C LYS A 12 8.16 1.67 -8.16
N LEU A 13 8.61 2.87 -8.51
CA LEU A 13 7.86 3.81 -9.33
C LEU A 13 8.50 3.90 -10.71
N LEU A 14 7.68 3.74 -11.75
CA LEU A 14 8.11 3.92 -13.13
C LEU A 14 8.10 5.41 -13.48
N VAL A 15 9.25 5.92 -13.93
CA VAL A 15 9.41 7.30 -14.39
C VAL A 15 9.44 7.30 -15.92
N PRO A 16 8.56 8.05 -16.63
CA PRO A 16 8.45 7.93 -18.09
C PRO A 16 9.71 8.28 -18.89
N LYS A 17 10.62 9.08 -18.33
CA LYS A 17 11.83 9.57 -19.00
C LYS A 17 13.13 9.05 -18.38
N GLY A 18 13.08 7.96 -17.61
CA GLY A 18 14.25 7.47 -16.91
C GLY A 18 14.11 6.04 -16.42
N GLU A 19 15.12 5.59 -15.70
CA GLU A 19 15.06 4.31 -14.99
C GLU A 19 14.02 4.38 -13.86
N PRO A 20 13.43 3.23 -13.49
CA PRO A 20 12.56 3.15 -12.33
C PRO A 20 13.32 3.57 -11.07
N ILE A 21 12.60 4.22 -10.16
CA ILE A 21 13.12 4.60 -8.85
C ILE A 21 12.45 3.76 -7.76
N PHE A 22 13.14 3.56 -6.66
CA PHE A 22 12.57 2.99 -5.45
C PHE A 22 12.37 4.10 -4.42
N VAL A 23 11.17 4.17 -3.85
CA VAL A 23 10.84 5.13 -2.80
C VAL A 23 10.45 4.34 -1.56
N LYS A 24 11.24 4.50 -0.49
CA LYS A 24 10.88 4.09 0.86
C LYS A 24 10.36 5.32 1.60
N ALA A 25 9.19 5.21 2.21
CA ALA A 25 8.60 6.25 3.01
C ALA A 25 8.32 5.73 4.42
N THR A 26 8.60 6.58 5.41
CA THR A 26 8.15 6.44 6.80
C THR A 26 7.08 7.48 7.05
N TRP A 27 5.90 7.05 7.47
CA TRP A 27 4.73 7.88 7.69
C TRP A 27 4.47 8.04 9.17
N PHE A 28 4.48 9.28 9.63
CA PHE A 28 4.07 9.69 10.96
C PHE A 28 2.66 10.30 10.89
N PRO A 29 1.97 10.51 12.03
CA PRO A 29 0.65 11.16 12.03
C PRO A 29 0.67 12.60 11.50
N THR A 30 1.83 13.27 11.57
CA THR A 30 1.99 14.72 11.31
C THR A 30 2.89 15.03 10.12
N HIS A 31 3.79 14.12 9.75
CA HIS A 31 4.80 14.31 8.71
C HIS A 31 5.23 12.97 8.10
N PHE A 32 6.20 13.01 7.20
CA PHE A 32 6.75 11.82 6.56
C PHE A 32 8.23 12.01 6.25
N HIS A 33 8.95 10.90 6.13
CA HIS A 33 10.34 10.86 5.66
C HIS A 33 10.43 10.00 4.41
N LEU A 34 11.10 10.47 3.37
CA LEU A 34 11.33 9.72 2.14
C LEU A 34 12.81 9.43 1.94
N ALA A 35 13.13 8.21 1.54
CA ALA A 35 14.39 7.82 0.95
C ALA A 35 14.12 7.30 -0.47
N VAL A 36 14.73 7.93 -1.45
CA VAL A 36 14.56 7.67 -2.89
C VAL A 36 15.89 7.17 -3.45
N THR A 37 15.87 6.17 -4.31
CA THR A 37 17.08 5.69 -5.00
C THR A 37 16.79 5.27 -6.43
N ASP A 38 17.74 5.49 -7.32
CA ASP A 38 17.78 4.92 -8.68
C ASP A 38 18.64 3.64 -8.76
N GLY A 39 19.13 3.15 -7.61
CA GLY A 39 20.04 2.00 -7.49
C GLY A 39 21.52 2.38 -7.48
N ILE A 40 21.87 3.61 -7.86
CA ILE A 40 23.24 4.14 -7.86
C ILE A 40 23.36 5.24 -6.81
N THR A 41 22.50 6.24 -6.91
CA THR A 41 22.45 7.42 -6.04
C THR A 41 21.18 7.40 -5.20
N ALA A 42 21.28 7.87 -3.95
CA ALA A 42 20.14 8.03 -3.07
C ALA A 42 19.89 9.49 -2.72
N TRP A 43 18.63 9.81 -2.44
CA TRP A 43 18.18 11.11 -1.99
C TRP A 43 17.20 10.98 -0.83
N HIS A 44 17.21 11.95 0.08
CA HIS A 44 16.35 11.97 1.25
C HIS A 44 15.49 13.22 1.31
N CYS A 45 14.25 13.08 1.75
CA CYS A 45 13.34 14.20 1.99
C CYS A 45 12.74 14.04 3.39
N HIS A 46 13.16 14.88 4.33
CA HIS A 46 12.71 14.86 5.72
C HIS A 46 12.07 16.19 6.09
N PRO A 47 10.87 16.49 5.54
CA PRO A 47 10.19 17.73 5.86
C PRO A 47 9.77 17.79 7.32
N SER A 48 9.82 18.99 7.92
CA SER A 48 9.29 19.22 9.27
C SER A 48 7.76 19.14 9.28
N GLU A 49 7.18 18.96 10.47
CA GLU A 49 5.73 18.96 10.66
C GLU A 49 5.09 20.26 10.16
N GLU A 50 5.76 21.40 10.38
CA GLU A 50 5.32 22.71 9.91
C GLU A 50 5.35 22.82 8.39
N GLU A 51 6.39 22.30 7.74
CA GLU A 51 6.48 22.31 6.27
C GLU A 51 5.38 21.47 5.65
N VAL A 52 5.12 20.28 6.20
CA VAL A 52 4.01 19.42 5.76
C VAL A 52 2.66 20.11 5.97
N LYS A 53 2.45 20.72 7.14
CA LYS A 53 1.23 21.46 7.45
C LYS A 53 1.00 22.64 6.51
N GLN A 54 2.03 23.42 6.23
CA GLN A 54 1.96 24.53 5.26
C GLN A 54 1.64 24.02 3.86
N ARG A 55 2.23 22.89 3.45
CA ARG A 55 1.99 22.30 2.13
C ARG A 55 0.56 21.74 2.00
N ALA A 56 0.04 21.08 3.03
CA ALA A 56 -1.33 20.60 3.08
C ALA A 56 -2.33 21.76 3.01
N ALA A 57 -2.06 22.86 3.72
CA ALA A 57 -2.90 24.06 3.70
C ALA A 57 -2.94 24.74 2.32
N GLN A 58 -1.85 24.72 1.54
CA GLN A 58 -1.85 25.25 0.17
C GLN A 58 -2.83 24.51 -0.76
N TRP A 59 -3.25 23.30 -0.38
CA TRP A 59 -4.13 22.44 -1.17
C TRP A 59 -5.52 22.31 -0.55
N ASP A 60 -5.79 23.12 0.48
CA ASP A 60 -6.99 23.09 1.31
C ASP A 60 -7.29 21.67 1.82
N LEU A 61 -6.23 20.96 2.25
CA LEU A 61 -6.33 19.61 2.80
C LEU A 61 -5.98 19.59 4.29
N PRO A 62 -6.71 18.83 5.11
CA PRO A 62 -6.22 18.39 6.41
C PRO A 62 -4.88 17.64 6.27
N VAL A 63 -4.01 17.76 7.27
CA VAL A 63 -2.69 17.08 7.26
C VAL A 63 -2.86 15.57 7.10
N SER A 64 -3.81 14.97 7.81
CA SER A 64 -4.11 13.54 7.72
C SER A 64 -4.49 13.11 6.29
N GLU A 65 -5.34 13.87 5.61
CA GLU A 65 -5.74 13.57 4.23
C GLU A 65 -4.57 13.75 3.25
N TYR A 66 -3.78 14.81 3.44
CA TYR A 66 -2.58 15.04 2.63
C TYR A 66 -1.56 13.90 2.78
N LEU A 67 -1.36 13.39 3.99
CA LEU A 67 -0.49 12.25 4.26
C LEU A 67 -1.05 10.96 3.67
N ASN A 68 -2.34 10.67 3.86
CA ASN A 68 -2.99 9.48 3.28
C ASN A 68 -2.94 9.50 1.74
N LEU A 69 -3.13 10.68 1.13
CA LEU A 69 -2.98 10.86 -0.32
C LEU A 69 -1.54 10.58 -0.73
N SER A 70 -0.56 11.13 -0.02
CA SER A 70 0.86 10.94 -0.32
C SER A 70 1.25 9.47 -0.20
N GLU A 71 0.80 8.79 0.84
CA GLU A 71 1.04 7.36 1.08
C GLU A 71 0.41 6.49 0.01
N ARG A 72 -0.82 6.78 -0.43
CA ARG A 72 -1.46 6.04 -1.51
C ARG A 72 -0.64 6.10 -2.81
N TYR A 73 -0.14 7.29 -3.16
CA TYR A 73 0.57 7.49 -4.42
C TYR A 73 2.03 7.03 -4.39
N LEU A 74 2.67 7.05 -3.22
CA LEU A 74 4.05 6.58 -3.06
C LEU A 74 4.14 5.12 -2.61
N GLY A 75 3.11 4.57 -1.99
CA GLY A 75 3.06 3.17 -1.57
C GLY A 75 2.75 2.21 -2.72
N LEU A 76 2.05 2.69 -3.74
CA LEU A 76 1.77 1.92 -4.95
C LEU A 76 1.63 2.86 -6.14
N GLN A 77 2.26 2.49 -7.27
CA GLN A 77 2.14 3.25 -8.51
C GLN A 77 0.66 3.35 -8.93
N GLN A 78 0.15 4.57 -9.05
CA GLN A 78 -1.23 4.82 -9.44
C GLN A 78 -1.37 4.85 -10.98
N PRO A 79 -2.39 4.20 -11.55
CA PRO A 79 -2.71 4.33 -12.98
C PRO A 79 -3.03 5.78 -13.35
N GLY A 80 -2.48 6.27 -14.46
CA GLY A 80 -2.71 7.64 -14.95
C GLY A 80 -1.84 8.73 -14.30
N SER A 81 -1.16 8.42 -13.20
CA SER A 81 -0.19 9.32 -12.58
C SER A 81 1.16 9.31 -13.29
N VAL A 82 1.71 10.49 -13.49
CA VAL A 82 3.04 10.70 -14.08
C VAL A 82 4.01 11.03 -12.96
N TYR A 83 4.93 10.11 -12.68
CA TYR A 83 5.98 10.28 -11.69
C TYR A 83 7.25 10.84 -12.34
N ALA A 84 7.98 11.70 -11.64
CA ALA A 84 9.24 12.26 -12.10
C ALA A 84 10.23 12.48 -10.95
N LEU A 85 11.52 12.33 -11.27
CA LEU A 85 12.64 12.65 -10.40
C LEU A 85 13.57 13.62 -11.12
N ASP A 86 13.17 14.89 -11.12
CA ASP A 86 13.84 15.93 -11.91
C ASP A 86 15.04 16.52 -11.19
N ASP A 87 15.96 17.12 -11.95
CA ASP A 87 17.10 17.82 -11.37
C ASP A 87 16.67 19.08 -10.58
N ALA A 88 17.22 19.25 -9.38
CA ALA A 88 16.92 20.38 -8.50
C ALA A 88 18.17 21.20 -8.12
N GLY A 89 19.28 21.03 -8.87
CA GLY A 89 20.57 21.67 -8.61
C GLY A 89 21.38 21.00 -7.49
N ASP A 90 22.70 21.17 -7.50
CA ASP A 90 23.65 20.68 -6.48
C ASP A 90 23.54 19.17 -6.19
N GLY A 91 23.20 18.38 -7.23
CA GLY A 91 22.99 16.93 -7.09
C GLY A 91 21.69 16.56 -6.38
N HIS A 92 20.89 17.53 -5.95
CA HIS A 92 19.56 17.31 -5.41
C HIS A 92 18.56 16.97 -6.50
N LYS A 93 17.51 16.26 -6.12
CA LYS A 93 16.41 15.90 -7.01
C LYS A 93 15.08 16.42 -6.51
N ARG A 94 14.10 16.47 -7.39
CA ARG A 94 12.71 16.80 -7.08
C ARG A 94 11.83 15.62 -7.43
N LEU A 95 11.36 14.92 -6.40
CA LEU A 95 10.34 13.90 -6.57
C LEU A 95 9.00 14.58 -6.80
N SER A 96 8.29 14.16 -7.83
CA SER A 96 6.96 14.67 -8.12
C SER A 96 6.05 13.61 -8.74
N TRP A 97 4.74 13.80 -8.58
CA TRP A 97 3.74 13.02 -9.29
C TRP A 97 2.48 13.84 -9.56
N THR A 98 1.76 13.48 -10.62
CA THR A 98 0.44 14.03 -10.91
C THR A 98 -0.66 13.24 -10.23
N PHE A 99 -1.72 13.93 -9.81
CA PHE A 99 -2.94 13.34 -9.29
C PHE A 99 -4.14 14.21 -9.65
N GLU A 100 -5.33 13.61 -9.71
CA GLU A 100 -6.57 14.31 -10.02
C GLU A 100 -7.32 14.68 -8.74
N LYS A 101 -7.78 15.93 -8.66
CA LYS A 101 -8.72 16.40 -7.62
C LYS A 101 -9.74 17.31 -8.29
N GLU A 102 -11.02 17.00 -8.11
CA GLU A 102 -12.15 17.81 -8.63
C GLU A 102 -12.08 18.10 -10.15
N GLY A 103 -11.54 17.16 -10.93
CA GLY A 103 -11.37 17.29 -12.38
C GLY A 103 -10.17 18.14 -12.81
N MET A 104 -9.29 18.52 -11.87
CA MET A 104 -8.03 19.19 -12.15
C MET A 104 -6.83 18.27 -11.87
N THR A 105 -5.90 18.23 -12.83
CA THR A 105 -4.59 17.61 -12.63
C THR A 105 -3.70 18.53 -11.81
N LEU A 106 -3.31 18.07 -10.63
CA LEU A 106 -2.40 18.78 -9.73
C LEU A 106 -1.05 18.06 -9.65
N LEU A 107 0.00 18.81 -9.32
CA LEU A 107 1.38 18.30 -9.25
C LEU A 107 1.88 18.32 -7.80
N TRP A 108 2.01 17.14 -7.20
CA TRP A 108 2.71 16.99 -5.94
C TRP A 108 4.20 17.03 -6.18
N ARG A 109 4.97 17.73 -5.33
CA ARG A 109 6.42 17.83 -5.49
C ARG A 109 7.12 18.15 -4.18
N TRP A 110 8.26 17.50 -3.95
CA TRP A 110 9.18 17.78 -2.86
C TRP A 110 10.62 17.70 -3.32
N LYS A 111 11.48 18.54 -2.72
CA LYS A 111 12.92 18.51 -2.95
C LYS A 111 13.53 17.41 -2.07
N CYS A 112 14.32 16.55 -2.69
CA CYS A 112 15.07 15.48 -2.05
C CYS A 112 16.56 15.85 -2.08
N LEU A 113 17.19 15.87 -0.91
CA LEU A 113 18.60 16.19 -0.74
C LEU A 113 19.46 14.98 -1.11
N LEU A 114 20.66 15.21 -1.62
CA LEU A 114 21.58 14.15 -1.99
C LEU A 114 22.02 13.41 -0.72
N SER A 115 21.98 12.08 -0.74
CA SER A 115 22.47 11.29 0.39
C SER A 115 24.00 11.44 0.51
N PRO A 116 24.54 11.70 1.71
CA PRO A 116 25.98 11.72 1.93
C PRO A 116 26.63 10.35 1.72
N ASP A 117 25.85 9.27 1.88
CA ASP A 117 26.28 7.90 1.61
C ASP A 117 25.17 7.15 0.86
N SER A 118 25.23 7.25 -0.47
CA SER A 118 24.25 6.58 -1.35
C SER A 118 24.33 5.05 -1.23
N LYS A 119 25.51 4.49 -0.98
CA LYS A 119 25.68 3.04 -0.85
C LYS A 119 24.91 2.52 0.36
N LYS A 120 25.08 3.17 1.51
CA LYS A 120 24.36 2.81 2.73
C LYS A 120 22.85 2.95 2.56
N SER A 121 22.38 4.07 2.01
CA SER A 121 20.94 4.28 1.79
C SER A 121 20.33 3.26 0.82
N ASN A 122 21.06 2.87 -0.23
CA ASN A 122 20.60 1.84 -1.16
C ASN A 122 20.48 0.47 -0.49
N VAL A 123 21.47 0.10 0.34
CA VAL A 123 21.41 -1.14 1.13
C VAL A 123 20.22 -1.12 2.09
N GLU A 124 19.98 -0.03 2.80
CA GLU A 124 18.85 0.08 3.73
C GLU A 124 17.47 -0.03 3.04
N ILE A 125 17.33 0.51 1.83
CA ILE A 125 16.11 0.36 1.02
C ILE A 125 15.97 -1.09 0.54
N LEU A 126 17.07 -1.70 0.08
CA LEU A 126 17.06 -3.08 -0.39
C LEU A 126 16.75 -4.07 0.74
N ASP A 127 17.37 -3.91 1.91
CA ASP A 127 17.13 -4.73 3.10
C ASP A 127 15.67 -4.64 3.53
N PHE A 128 15.08 -3.45 3.48
CA PHE A 128 13.66 -3.27 3.76
C PHE A 128 12.77 -4.02 2.75
N LEU A 129 13.08 -3.92 1.46
CA LEU A 129 12.34 -4.64 0.40
C LEU A 129 12.46 -6.15 0.56
N MET A 130 13.66 -6.66 0.83
CA MET A 130 13.92 -8.08 1.02
C MET A 130 13.21 -8.61 2.27
N GLY A 131 13.30 -7.91 3.40
CA GLY A 131 12.58 -8.28 4.62
C GLY A 131 11.07 -8.28 4.43
N SER A 132 10.53 -7.27 3.73
CA SER A 132 9.10 -7.20 3.41
C SER A 132 8.66 -8.35 2.49
N ASN A 133 9.48 -8.72 1.51
CA ASN A 133 9.21 -9.82 0.59
C ASN A 133 9.17 -11.18 1.32
N ILE A 134 10.12 -11.44 2.21
CA ILE A 134 10.14 -12.66 3.04
C ILE A 134 8.87 -12.74 3.88
N ASN A 135 8.53 -11.67 4.60
CA ASN A 135 7.34 -11.61 5.45
C ASN A 135 6.03 -11.81 4.66
N LEU A 136 5.93 -11.20 3.47
CA LEU A 136 4.74 -11.33 2.63
C LEU A 136 4.63 -12.76 2.08
N SER A 137 5.73 -13.35 1.62
CA SER A 137 5.77 -14.73 1.12
C SER A 137 5.30 -15.71 2.20
N ASP A 138 5.83 -15.58 3.41
CA ASP A 138 5.41 -16.38 4.57
C ASP A 138 3.92 -16.21 4.90
N LYS A 139 3.41 -14.97 4.81
CA LYS A 139 1.99 -14.69 5.07
C LYS A 139 1.08 -15.30 4.00
N VAL A 140 1.46 -15.20 2.72
CA VAL A 140 0.71 -15.78 1.60
C VAL A 140 0.62 -17.30 1.73
N VAL A 141 1.71 -17.97 2.07
CA VAL A 141 1.70 -19.43 2.29
C VAL A 141 0.72 -19.80 3.41
N ARG A 142 0.82 -19.14 4.57
CA ARG A 142 -0.08 -19.41 5.71
C ARG A 142 -1.55 -19.11 5.40
N GLU A 143 -1.85 -17.97 4.77
CA GLU A 143 -3.23 -17.61 4.42
C GLU A 143 -3.81 -18.58 3.39
N ASN A 144 -3.02 -19.06 2.43
CA ASN A 144 -3.46 -20.04 1.45
C ASN A 144 -3.77 -21.41 2.10
N GLU A 145 -2.97 -21.86 3.05
CA GLU A 145 -3.25 -23.09 3.81
C GLU A 145 -4.55 -22.98 4.63
N LEU A 146 -4.79 -21.82 5.25
CA LEU A 146 -6.03 -21.56 5.99
C LEU A 146 -7.25 -21.49 5.05
N PHE A 147 -7.10 -20.86 3.90
CA PHE A 147 -8.13 -20.80 2.87
C PHE A 147 -8.53 -22.19 2.39
N GLU A 148 -7.57 -23.07 2.09
CA GLU A 148 -7.87 -24.42 1.63
C GLU A 148 -8.58 -25.25 2.71
N LYS A 149 -8.17 -25.13 3.98
CA LYS A 149 -8.87 -25.76 5.11
C LYS A 149 -10.31 -25.28 5.24
N MET A 150 -10.53 -23.97 5.11
CA MET A 150 -11.86 -23.36 5.19
C MET A 150 -12.75 -23.83 4.04
N LYS A 151 -12.19 -23.93 2.83
CA LYS A 151 -12.90 -24.43 1.65
C LYS A 151 -13.36 -25.87 1.84
N VAL A 152 -12.49 -26.76 2.32
CA VAL A 152 -12.84 -28.17 2.60
C VAL A 152 -13.96 -28.26 3.62
N GLU A 153 -13.93 -27.43 4.67
CA GLU A 153 -14.98 -27.43 5.68
C GLU A 153 -16.32 -26.90 5.13
N ALA A 154 -16.28 -25.85 4.30
CA ALA A 154 -17.47 -25.33 3.62
C ALA A 154 -18.13 -26.39 2.70
N GLU A 155 -17.33 -27.18 1.97
CA GLU A 155 -17.82 -28.27 1.12
C GLU A 155 -18.50 -29.38 1.93
N LYS A 156 -17.96 -29.72 3.12
CA LYS A 156 -18.62 -30.66 4.04
C LYS A 156 -19.94 -30.12 4.55
N CYS A 157 -19.98 -28.86 4.98
CA CYS A 157 -21.22 -28.23 5.44
C CYS A 157 -22.28 -28.21 4.34
N LEU A 158 -21.89 -27.93 3.10
CA LEU A 158 -22.79 -27.97 1.94
C LEU A 158 -23.37 -29.36 1.74
N THR A 159 -22.50 -30.38 1.69
CA THR A 159 -22.92 -31.80 1.54
C THR A 159 -23.88 -32.22 2.65
N GLN A 160 -23.60 -31.82 3.90
CA GLN A 160 -24.46 -32.12 5.04
C GLN A 160 -25.80 -31.41 4.94
N SER A 161 -25.82 -30.14 4.52
CA SER A 161 -27.05 -29.36 4.33
C SER A 161 -27.94 -29.95 3.24
N GLU A 162 -27.37 -30.38 2.11
CA GLU A 162 -28.09 -31.04 1.02
C GLU A 162 -28.71 -32.36 1.50
N ARG A 163 -27.96 -33.14 2.27
CA ARG A 163 -28.46 -34.40 2.85
C ARG A 163 -29.65 -34.14 3.79
N ILE A 164 -29.53 -33.18 4.71
CA ILE A 164 -30.60 -32.83 5.66
C ILE A 164 -31.84 -32.31 4.91
N ALA A 165 -31.65 -31.52 3.85
CA ALA A 165 -32.77 -31.02 3.03
C ALA A 165 -33.53 -32.16 2.34
N ASN A 166 -32.82 -33.15 1.80
CA ASN A 166 -33.44 -34.34 1.19
C ASN A 166 -34.16 -35.21 2.24
N GLU A 167 -33.51 -35.51 3.36
CA GLU A 167 -34.11 -36.27 4.48
C GLU A 167 -35.40 -35.58 4.98
N ARG A 168 -35.41 -34.24 5.05
CA ARG A 168 -36.59 -33.47 5.43
C ARG A 168 -37.72 -33.59 4.40
N LEU A 169 -37.42 -33.51 3.11
CA LEU A 169 -38.42 -33.67 2.04
C LEU A 169 -39.06 -35.06 2.07
N GLU A 170 -38.25 -36.10 2.24
CA GLU A 170 -38.72 -37.48 2.38
C GLU A 170 -39.65 -37.59 3.59
N PHE A 171 -39.24 -37.09 4.75
CA PHE A 171 -40.04 -37.13 5.97
C PHE A 171 -41.36 -36.36 5.85
N GLU A 172 -41.35 -35.15 5.26
CA GLU A 172 -42.57 -34.38 5.01
C GLU A 172 -43.53 -35.16 4.10
N SER A 173 -43.02 -35.80 3.04
CA SER A 173 -43.85 -36.58 2.12
C SER A 173 -44.55 -37.78 2.80
N GLU A 174 -43.83 -38.50 3.69
CA GLU A 174 -44.40 -39.63 4.44
C GLU A 174 -45.49 -39.20 5.42
N ILE A 175 -45.31 -38.05 6.09
CA ILE A 175 -46.32 -37.51 7.00
C ILE A 175 -47.57 -37.07 6.25
N TYR A 176 -47.43 -36.34 5.15
CA TYR A 176 -48.59 -35.89 4.37
C TYR A 176 -49.38 -37.08 3.80
N ALA A 177 -48.70 -38.11 3.29
CA ALA A 177 -49.36 -39.32 2.79
C ALA A 177 -50.19 -40.04 3.87
N LYS A 178 -49.69 -40.11 5.11
CA LYS A 178 -50.41 -40.72 6.25
C LYS A 178 -51.58 -39.88 6.77
N ALA A 179 -51.62 -38.58 6.46
CA ALA A 179 -52.69 -37.68 6.88
C ALA A 179 -53.88 -37.66 5.91
N GLU A 180 -53.72 -38.23 4.70
CA GLU A 180 -54.76 -38.34 3.68
C GLU A 180 -55.48 -39.71 3.66
N GLU A 181 -55.02 -40.68 4.46
CA GLU A 181 -55.74 -41.95 4.77
C GLU A 181 -56.67 -41.81 6.00
#